data_AF-A0A7H2BL09-F1
#
_entry.id   AF-A0A7H2BL09-F1
#
_cell.length_a   1.000
_cell.length_b   1.000
_cell.length_c   1.000
_cell.angle_alpha   90.00
_cell.angle_beta   90.00
_cell.angle_gamma   90.00
#
_symmetry.space_group_name_H-M   'P 1'
#
loop_
_entity.id
_entity.type
_entity.pdbx_description
1 polymer ?
#
loop_
_entity_poly.entity_id
_entity_poly.type
_entity_poly.pdbx_seq_one_letter_code
_entity_poly.pdbx_strand_id
1 'polypeptide(L)'
;MARTIEISDGVYLISTDNYRLNTGLIVGADKAMVVDTGAGPRQGAEVLRAVRRITELPLTVVTTHAHFDRFMGHAVFEADGTTEFWAHPRAARAIELYGDQQRSYVEVLEPEMAHAQGPNTHLVIPHRLLPGDGTRASFTRVELGERAVTLFYLGLAHTDSDVLVGVDDVLFCGDLVEQGSDPAFDDSYPESWVSTLHDLAGLDRYRVFVPGHGVPVERSFITRMADTMQEAIDIIKASTRTGNVKPATAAMYKLPYTGGSTRILLDRLEWLEKQEKEGQGLSTAQFDEAPTGLTGPITIGRAL
;
A
#
# COMPACT_ATOMS: atom_id res chain seq x y z
N MET A 1 -3.51 20.18 -8.89
CA MET A 1 -2.21 20.74 -8.45
C MET A 1 -1.92 20.19 -7.07
N ALA A 2 -0.73 19.65 -6.84
CA ALA A 2 -0.35 19.08 -5.55
C ALA A 2 -0.52 20.09 -4.43
N ARG A 3 -1.20 19.67 -3.38
CA ARG A 3 -1.40 20.42 -2.14
C ARG A 3 -0.42 19.90 -1.11
N THR A 4 0.30 20.79 -0.45
CA THR A 4 1.31 20.42 0.53
C THR A 4 0.95 20.99 1.90
N ILE A 5 0.98 20.15 2.92
CA ILE A 5 0.70 20.50 4.31
C ILE A 5 1.85 19.98 5.16
N GLU A 6 2.41 20.84 6.00
CA GLU A 6 3.34 20.42 7.05
C GLU A 6 2.54 19.84 8.22
N ILE A 7 2.73 18.55 8.51
CA ILE A 7 2.00 17.82 9.55
C ILE A 7 2.76 17.78 10.88
N SER A 8 4.09 17.88 10.81
CA SER A 8 5.02 18.04 11.93
C SER A 8 6.28 18.73 11.39
N ASP A 9 7.17 19.22 12.25
CA ASP A 9 8.37 19.95 11.83
C ASP A 9 9.19 19.17 10.80
N GLY A 10 9.32 19.69 9.58
CA GLY A 10 10.01 19.02 8.48
C GLY A 10 9.37 17.72 7.99
N VAL A 11 8.11 17.44 8.35
CA VAL A 11 7.31 16.32 7.84
C VAL A 11 6.11 16.87 7.09
N TYR A 12 5.99 16.52 5.82
CA TYR A 12 4.98 17.04 4.93
C TYR A 12 4.14 15.91 4.34
N LEU A 13 2.85 16.22 4.18
CA LEU A 13 1.93 15.49 3.32
C LEU A 13 1.78 16.26 2.01
N ILE A 14 2.00 15.59 0.88
CA ILE A 14 1.79 16.09 -0.46
C ILE A 14 0.65 15.27 -1.08
N SER A 15 -0.51 15.89 -1.30
CA SER A 15 -1.67 15.23 -1.90
C SER A 15 -1.92 15.71 -3.32
N THR A 16 -2.15 14.79 -4.26
CA THR A 16 -2.50 15.11 -5.65
C THR A 16 -3.98 14.89 -5.93
N ASP A 17 -4.54 15.60 -6.91
CA ASP A 17 -5.94 15.40 -7.32
C ASP A 17 -6.11 14.08 -8.09
N ASN A 18 -5.17 13.78 -8.99
CA ASN A 18 -5.09 12.51 -9.70
C ASN A 18 -4.81 11.38 -8.70
N TYR A 19 -5.58 10.29 -8.81
CA TYR A 19 -5.53 9.11 -7.92
C TYR A 19 -5.69 9.40 -6.42
N ARG A 20 -5.89 10.67 -6.01
CA ARG A 20 -6.02 11.11 -4.62
C ARG A 20 -4.89 10.57 -3.73
N LEU A 21 -3.69 10.42 -4.30
CA LEU A 21 -2.52 9.88 -3.61
C LEU A 21 -2.02 10.84 -2.54
N ASN A 22 -1.65 10.28 -1.40
CA ASN A 22 -0.84 10.94 -0.39
C ASN A 22 0.62 10.48 -0.50
N THR A 23 1.51 11.42 -0.78
CA THR A 23 2.97 11.24 -0.71
C THR A 23 3.49 11.88 0.58
N GLY A 24 4.33 11.16 1.31
CA GLY A 24 5.08 11.72 2.43
C GLY A 24 6.39 12.36 1.99
N LEU A 25 6.78 13.46 2.64
CA LEU A 25 8.14 14.01 2.57
C LEU A 25 8.67 14.23 3.98
N ILE A 26 9.83 13.64 4.29
CA ILE A 26 10.49 13.75 5.58
C ILE A 26 11.86 14.39 5.35
N VAL A 27 12.04 15.61 5.83
CA VAL A 27 13.29 16.36 5.68
C VAL A 27 14.20 16.08 6.86
N GLY A 28 15.40 15.57 6.57
CA GLY A 28 16.51 15.44 7.53
C GLY A 28 17.57 16.52 7.31
N ALA A 29 18.74 16.33 7.93
CA ALA A 29 19.86 17.26 7.81
C ALA A 29 20.67 17.04 6.51
N ASP A 30 20.86 15.77 6.12
CA ASP A 30 21.75 15.40 5.00
C ASP A 30 20.98 14.94 3.76
N LYS A 31 19.80 14.35 3.96
CA LYS A 31 18.90 13.88 2.89
C LYS A 31 17.44 13.99 3.32
N ALA A 32 16.53 13.88 2.35
CA ALA A 32 15.10 13.78 2.60
C ALA A 32 14.54 12.45 2.08
N MET A 33 13.53 11.91 2.76
CA MET A 33 12.82 10.70 2.34
C MET A 33 11.47 11.05 1.73
N VAL A 34 11.17 10.47 0.57
CA VAL A 34 9.88 10.54 -0.09
C VAL A 34 9.17 9.20 0.06
N VAL A 35 7.90 9.21 0.49
CA VAL A 35 7.05 8.03 0.65
C VAL A 35 6.05 7.99 -0.47
N ASP A 36 6.16 7.01 -1.37
CA ASP A 36 5.39 6.85 -2.62
C ASP A 36 5.55 8.00 -3.63
N THR A 37 5.58 7.65 -4.92
CA THR A 37 6.01 8.57 -6.00
C THR A 37 4.96 8.86 -7.06
N GLY A 38 3.79 8.21 -7.04
CA GLY A 38 2.75 8.43 -8.03
C GLY A 38 2.61 7.31 -9.07
N ALA A 39 1.58 7.47 -9.89
CA ALA A 39 1.07 6.53 -10.89
C ALA A 39 1.71 6.69 -12.28
N GLY A 40 2.67 7.59 -12.45
CA GLY A 40 3.30 7.81 -13.75
C GLY A 40 4.13 9.09 -13.82
N PRO A 41 4.63 9.44 -15.02
CA PRO A 41 5.54 10.54 -15.22
C PRO A 41 4.91 11.91 -14.90
N ARG A 42 3.61 12.12 -15.12
CA ARG A 42 2.98 13.43 -14.87
C ARG A 42 2.78 13.67 -13.38
N GLN A 43 2.17 12.73 -12.68
CA GLN A 43 1.97 12.79 -11.23
C GLN A 43 3.31 12.76 -10.50
N GLY A 44 4.25 11.89 -10.92
CA GLY A 44 5.60 11.85 -10.36
C GLY A 44 6.32 13.19 -10.49
N ALA A 45 6.22 13.85 -11.65
CA ALA A 45 6.78 15.19 -11.83
C ALA A 45 6.05 16.26 -11.01
N GLU A 46 4.74 16.12 -10.80
CA GLU A 46 3.97 17.01 -9.94
C GLU A 46 4.41 16.91 -8.47
N VAL A 47 4.56 15.68 -7.97
CA VAL A 47 5.06 15.40 -6.62
C VAL A 47 6.51 15.87 -6.47
N LEU A 48 7.40 15.51 -7.40
CA LEU A 48 8.80 15.94 -7.35
C LEU A 48 8.93 17.47 -7.33
N ARG A 49 8.15 18.20 -8.15
CA ARG A 49 8.12 19.66 -8.11
C ARG A 49 7.67 20.19 -6.75
N ALA A 50 6.74 19.52 -6.06
CA ALA A 50 6.34 19.90 -4.72
C ALA A 50 7.44 19.64 -3.69
N VAL A 51 8.12 18.50 -3.78
CA VAL A 51 9.29 18.18 -2.95
C VAL A 51 10.41 19.22 -3.13
N ARG A 52 10.75 19.55 -4.38
CA ARG A 52 11.82 20.53 -4.70
C ARG A 52 11.49 21.97 -4.32
N ARG A 53 10.21 22.32 -4.10
CA ARG A 53 9.86 23.61 -3.48
C ARG A 53 10.20 23.69 -1.99
N ILE A 54 10.39 22.54 -1.33
CA ILE A 54 10.67 22.44 0.10
C ILE A 54 12.16 22.21 0.35
N THR A 55 12.80 21.35 -0.45
CA THR A 55 14.19 20.96 -0.20
C THR A 55 14.97 20.61 -1.47
N GLU A 56 16.24 21.03 -1.49
CA GLU A 56 17.25 20.68 -2.51
C GLU A 56 18.14 19.51 -2.05
N LEU A 57 17.87 18.92 -0.88
CA LEU A 57 18.66 17.81 -0.37
C LEU A 57 18.58 16.59 -1.31
N PRO A 58 19.62 15.71 -1.31
CA PRO A 58 19.52 14.39 -1.90
C PRO A 58 18.28 13.65 -1.40
N LEU A 59 17.61 12.93 -2.29
CA LEU A 59 16.40 12.17 -1.95
C LEU A 59 16.71 10.68 -1.80
N THR A 60 15.96 10.03 -0.91
CA THR A 60 15.74 8.59 -0.90
C THR A 60 14.24 8.35 -1.00
N VAL A 61 13.81 7.31 -1.70
CA VAL A 61 12.39 6.96 -1.86
C VAL A 61 12.11 5.68 -1.10
N VAL A 62 10.93 5.59 -0.48
CA VAL A 62 10.37 4.33 0.02
C VAL A 62 8.99 4.11 -0.58
N THR A 63 8.74 2.89 -1.03
CA THR A 63 7.48 2.45 -1.61
C THR A 63 6.73 1.61 -0.60
N THR A 64 5.50 2.01 -0.28
CA THR A 64 4.69 1.35 0.73
C THR A 64 4.27 -0.05 0.31
N HIS A 65 3.84 -0.22 -0.95
CA HIS A 65 3.45 -1.53 -1.51
C HIS A 65 3.44 -1.47 -3.04
N ALA A 66 3.23 -2.62 -3.70
CA ALA A 66 3.40 -2.78 -5.15
C ALA A 66 2.18 -2.38 -6.01
N HIS A 67 1.40 -1.39 -5.59
CA HIS A 67 0.33 -0.81 -6.43
C HIS A 67 0.87 0.30 -7.34
N PHE A 68 0.33 0.37 -8.55
CA PHE A 68 0.81 1.24 -9.63
C PHE A 68 0.99 2.70 -9.21
N ASP A 69 0.08 3.22 -8.39
CA ASP A 69 0.06 4.60 -7.92
C ASP A 69 1.16 4.91 -6.90
N ARG A 70 1.94 3.90 -6.48
CA ARG A 70 3.03 4.02 -5.52
C ARG A 70 4.39 4.14 -6.20
N PHE A 71 4.63 3.35 -7.25
CA PHE A 71 5.97 3.16 -7.82
C PHE A 71 6.15 3.66 -9.25
N MET A 72 5.07 3.88 -10.01
CA MET A 72 5.20 4.26 -11.42
C MET A 72 5.83 5.66 -11.62
N GLY A 73 5.84 6.51 -10.58
CA GLY A 73 6.57 7.77 -10.57
C GLY A 73 8.07 7.65 -10.35
N HIS A 74 8.62 6.49 -9.97
CA HIS A 74 10.03 6.35 -9.57
C HIS A 74 11.03 6.84 -10.62
N ALA A 75 10.77 6.58 -11.90
CA ALA A 75 11.65 7.00 -12.99
C ALA A 75 11.85 8.53 -13.05
N VAL A 76 10.87 9.30 -12.58
CA VAL A 76 10.99 10.76 -12.47
C VAL A 76 11.99 11.15 -11.37
N PHE A 77 11.96 10.45 -10.23
CA PHE A 77 12.89 10.67 -9.12
C PHE A 77 14.29 10.17 -9.46
N GLU A 78 14.41 9.07 -10.19
CA GLU A 78 15.68 8.58 -10.71
C GLU A 78 16.32 9.59 -11.66
N ALA A 79 15.53 10.15 -12.59
CA ALA A 79 15.99 11.19 -13.51
C ALA A 79 16.44 12.48 -12.80
N ASP A 80 15.91 12.77 -11.61
CA ASP A 80 16.34 13.87 -10.73
C ASP A 80 17.59 13.55 -9.90
N GLY A 81 18.12 12.32 -10.00
CA GLY A 81 19.34 11.88 -9.33
C GLY A 81 19.13 11.05 -8.06
N THR A 82 17.90 10.62 -7.77
CA THR A 82 17.62 9.69 -6.66
C THR A 82 18.21 8.32 -6.99
N THR A 83 19.01 7.75 -6.09
CA THR A 83 19.65 6.45 -6.29
C THR A 83 19.25 5.40 -5.26
N GLU A 84 18.51 5.75 -4.21
CA GLU A 84 18.11 4.82 -3.16
C GLU A 84 16.58 4.66 -3.12
N PHE A 85 16.10 3.50 -3.57
CA PHE A 85 14.68 3.13 -3.57
C PHE A 85 14.45 1.94 -2.64
N TRP A 86 13.70 2.18 -1.56
CA TRP A 86 13.39 1.22 -0.52
C TRP A 86 12.03 0.55 -0.74
N ALA A 87 11.93 -0.74 -0.44
CA ALA A 87 10.66 -1.44 -0.35
C ALA A 87 10.78 -2.73 0.47
N HIS A 88 9.64 -3.35 0.80
CA HIS A 88 9.64 -4.74 1.22
C HIS A 88 10.12 -5.65 0.07
N PRO A 89 10.90 -6.72 0.31
CA PRO A 89 11.37 -7.63 -0.73
C PRO A 89 10.27 -8.15 -1.66
N ARG A 90 9.08 -8.44 -1.11
CA ARG A 90 7.92 -8.89 -1.92
C ARG A 90 7.34 -7.80 -2.79
N ALA A 91 7.32 -6.55 -2.32
CA ALA A 91 6.89 -5.43 -3.15
C ALA A 91 7.84 -5.24 -4.34
N ALA A 92 9.17 -5.27 -4.12
CA ALA A 92 10.15 -5.18 -5.19
C ALA A 92 9.97 -6.30 -6.23
N ARG A 93 9.79 -7.55 -5.77
CA ARG A 93 9.53 -8.70 -6.64
C ARG A 93 8.20 -8.57 -7.40
N ALA A 94 7.14 -8.10 -6.76
CA ALA A 94 5.85 -7.90 -7.40
C ALA A 94 5.90 -6.80 -8.47
N ILE A 95 6.63 -5.71 -8.22
CA ILE A 95 6.87 -4.66 -9.23
C ILE A 95 7.63 -5.24 -10.43
N GLU A 96 8.68 -6.04 -10.19
CA GLU A 96 9.48 -6.65 -11.26
C GLU A 96 8.65 -7.61 -12.13
N LEU A 97 7.81 -8.44 -11.52
CA LEU A 97 7.04 -9.47 -12.24
C LEU A 97 5.73 -8.95 -12.85
N TYR A 98 5.07 -8.01 -12.18
CA TYR A 98 3.68 -7.64 -12.48
C TYR A 98 3.48 -6.16 -12.77
N GLY A 99 4.49 -5.31 -12.57
CA GLY A 99 4.35 -3.87 -12.73
C GLY A 99 3.87 -3.44 -14.13
N ASP A 100 4.32 -4.12 -15.19
CA ASP A 100 3.86 -3.83 -16.56
C ASP A 100 2.38 -4.18 -16.78
N GLN A 101 1.84 -5.17 -16.06
CA GLN A 101 0.42 -5.55 -16.17
C GLN A 101 -0.50 -4.47 -15.60
N GLN A 102 0.00 -3.66 -14.68
CA GLN A 102 -0.75 -2.59 -14.03
C GLN A 102 -0.85 -1.31 -14.87
N ARG A 103 -0.12 -1.21 -15.99
CA ARG A 103 -0.08 -0.01 -16.85
C ARG A 103 -1.46 0.41 -17.38
N SER A 104 -2.35 -0.54 -17.61
CA SER A 104 -3.71 -0.26 -18.09
C SER A 104 -4.54 0.54 -17.08
N TYR A 105 -4.22 0.47 -15.78
CA TYR A 105 -4.93 1.24 -14.74
C TYR A 105 -4.72 2.75 -14.85
N VAL A 106 -3.70 3.18 -15.60
CA VAL A 106 -3.32 4.58 -15.67
C VAL A 106 -3.62 5.27 -17.01
N GLU A 107 -4.26 4.57 -17.94
CA GLU A 107 -4.49 5.03 -19.32
C GLU A 107 -5.14 6.42 -19.42
N VAL A 108 -6.09 6.72 -18.54
CA VAL A 108 -6.84 7.99 -18.61
C VAL A 108 -5.99 9.19 -18.18
N LEU A 109 -5.18 9.06 -17.12
CA LEU A 109 -4.47 10.20 -16.51
C LEU A 109 -2.98 10.23 -16.87
N GLU A 110 -2.38 9.06 -17.13
CA GLU A 110 -0.98 8.84 -17.50
C GLU A 110 -0.86 7.96 -18.77
N PRO A 111 -1.43 8.38 -19.92
CA PRO A 111 -1.39 7.57 -21.15
C PRO A 111 0.03 7.22 -21.60
N GLU A 112 1.02 8.08 -21.34
CA GLU A 112 2.45 7.81 -21.58
C GLU A 112 2.92 6.57 -20.81
N MET A 113 2.55 6.47 -19.53
CA MET A 113 2.89 5.32 -18.70
C MET A 113 2.13 4.07 -19.16
N ALA A 114 0.85 4.22 -19.48
CA ALA A 114 0.01 3.11 -19.93
C ALA A 114 0.54 2.45 -21.21
N HIS A 115 1.13 3.25 -22.11
CA HIS A 115 1.67 2.77 -23.37
C HIS A 115 3.19 2.58 -23.39
N ALA A 116 3.87 2.79 -22.26
CA ALA A 116 5.33 2.75 -22.13
C ALA A 116 6.04 3.64 -23.19
N GLN A 117 5.53 4.85 -23.40
CA GLN A 117 6.00 5.76 -24.43
C GLN A 117 6.40 7.11 -23.86
N GLY A 118 7.61 7.55 -24.18
CA GLY A 118 8.14 8.85 -23.74
C GLY A 118 9.06 8.74 -22.51
N PRO A 119 9.52 9.89 -21.99
CA PRO A 119 10.48 9.92 -20.89
C PRO A 119 9.87 9.41 -19.59
N ASN A 120 10.70 8.79 -18.74
CA ASN A 120 10.36 8.36 -17.39
C ASN A 120 9.16 7.39 -17.33
N THR A 121 9.04 6.50 -18.31
CA THR A 121 7.99 5.48 -18.40
C THR A 121 8.49 4.06 -18.13
N HIS A 122 9.80 3.89 -17.91
CA HIS A 122 10.38 2.64 -17.43
C HIS A 122 10.07 2.44 -15.94
N LEU A 123 9.96 1.19 -15.52
CA LEU A 123 9.76 0.85 -14.12
C LEU A 123 11.13 0.79 -13.43
N VAL A 124 11.27 1.50 -12.32
CA VAL A 124 12.46 1.40 -11.46
C VAL A 124 12.13 0.44 -10.33
N ILE A 125 12.88 -0.65 -10.22
CA ILE A 125 12.65 -1.65 -9.17
C ILE A 125 13.38 -1.21 -7.88
N PRO A 126 12.70 -1.12 -6.73
CA PRO A 126 13.35 -0.88 -5.46
C PRO A 126 14.41 -1.95 -5.15
N HIS A 127 15.58 -1.52 -4.71
CA HIS A 127 16.74 -2.40 -4.50
C HIS A 127 17.34 -2.28 -3.09
N ARG A 128 16.87 -1.32 -2.28
CA ARG A 128 17.15 -1.26 -0.85
C ARG A 128 16.02 -1.98 -0.12
N LEU A 129 16.28 -3.21 0.32
CA LEU A 129 15.21 -4.07 0.81
C LEU A 129 15.18 -4.12 2.33
N LEU A 130 13.97 -4.10 2.91
CA LEU A 130 13.78 -4.42 4.32
C LEU A 130 14.27 -5.85 4.59
N PRO A 131 14.80 -6.15 5.80
CA PRO A 131 15.25 -7.48 6.16
C PRO A 131 14.07 -8.42 6.39
N GLY A 132 14.34 -9.71 6.21
CA GLY A 132 13.35 -10.77 6.35
C GLY A 132 12.71 -11.15 5.02
N ASP A 133 11.94 -12.24 5.06
CA ASP A 133 11.20 -12.79 3.92
C ASP A 133 9.70 -12.48 4.02
N GLY A 134 9.32 -11.61 4.97
CA GLY A 134 7.95 -11.22 5.33
C GLY A 134 7.18 -12.27 6.15
N THR A 135 7.85 -13.24 6.78
CA THR A 135 7.19 -14.20 7.69
C THR A 135 6.97 -13.65 9.10
N ARG A 136 7.65 -12.54 9.44
CA ARG A 136 7.60 -11.89 10.75
C ARG A 136 7.70 -10.38 10.58
N ALA A 137 7.22 -9.66 11.58
CA ALA A 137 7.41 -8.23 11.66
C ALA A 137 8.90 -7.86 11.61
N SER A 138 9.23 -6.77 10.93
CA SER A 138 10.59 -6.28 10.81
C SER A 138 10.64 -4.75 10.91
N PHE A 139 11.78 -4.25 11.38
CA PHE A 139 12.01 -2.85 11.68
C PHE A 139 13.36 -2.43 11.12
N THR A 140 13.38 -1.43 10.24
CA THR A 140 14.61 -0.92 9.61
C THR A 140 14.74 0.55 9.88
N ARG A 141 15.85 0.94 10.53
CA ARG A 141 16.16 2.35 10.76
C ARG A 141 16.93 2.92 9.59
N VAL A 142 16.47 4.05 9.06
CA VAL A 142 17.12 4.80 7.99
C VAL A 142 17.44 6.20 8.52
N GLU A 143 18.73 6.54 8.56
CA GLU A 143 19.20 7.85 9.00
C GLU A 143 19.13 8.85 7.84
N LEU A 144 18.56 10.02 8.10
CA LEU A 144 18.49 11.16 7.17
C LEU A 144 19.46 12.29 7.61
N GLY A 145 20.57 11.92 8.24
CA GLY A 145 21.44 12.80 9.04
C GLY A 145 21.20 12.55 10.52
N GLU A 146 20.90 13.60 11.29
CA GLU A 146 20.59 13.46 12.73
C GLU A 146 19.13 13.00 13.01
N ARG A 147 18.27 12.98 11.97
CA ARG A 147 16.88 12.52 12.06
C ARG A 147 16.74 11.11 11.53
N ALA A 148 16.07 10.25 12.28
CA ALA A 148 15.86 8.86 11.92
C ALA A 148 14.42 8.55 11.54
N VAL A 149 14.27 7.78 10.47
CA VAL A 149 13.00 7.17 10.06
C VAL A 149 13.05 5.68 10.36
N THR A 150 11.93 5.11 10.81
CA THR A 150 11.77 3.66 10.97
C THR A 150 10.81 3.13 9.92
N LEU A 151 11.27 2.17 9.12
CA LEU A 151 10.44 1.41 8.19
C LEU A 151 9.96 0.15 8.90
N PHE A 152 8.65 -0.12 8.83
CA PHE A 152 8.02 -1.26 9.48
C PHE A 152 7.43 -2.18 8.43
N TYR A 153 7.55 -3.48 8.66
CA TYR A 153 6.62 -4.47 8.14
C TYR A 153 5.95 -5.13 9.35
N LEU A 154 4.62 -5.13 9.44
CA LEU A 154 3.89 -5.70 10.58
C LEU A 154 3.27 -7.06 10.28
N GLY A 155 3.03 -7.38 9.02
CA GLY A 155 2.42 -8.63 8.61
C GLY A 155 1.58 -8.48 7.36
N LEU A 156 0.80 -9.51 7.06
CA LEU A 156 -0.14 -9.54 5.94
C LEU A 156 -1.33 -8.62 6.23
N ALA A 157 -1.65 -7.73 5.30
CA ALA A 157 -2.70 -6.74 5.48
C ALA A 157 -3.37 -6.37 4.14
N HIS A 158 -3.23 -5.12 3.69
CA HIS A 158 -3.74 -4.65 2.40
C HIS A 158 -3.06 -5.39 1.24
N THR A 159 -1.75 -5.65 1.39
CA THR A 159 -0.99 -6.58 0.57
C THR A 159 -0.18 -7.53 1.47
N ASP A 160 0.69 -8.33 0.86
CA ASP A 160 1.67 -9.13 1.60
C ASP A 160 2.97 -8.38 1.90
N SER A 161 3.01 -7.08 1.60
CA SER A 161 4.25 -6.29 1.46
C SER A 161 4.19 -4.87 2.04
N ASP A 162 3.15 -4.55 2.80
CA ASP A 162 2.88 -3.19 3.28
C ASP A 162 3.98 -2.66 4.21
N VAL A 163 4.65 -1.59 3.78
CA VAL A 163 5.65 -0.86 4.54
C VAL A 163 5.03 0.38 5.16
N LEU A 164 5.18 0.52 6.48
CA LEU A 164 4.86 1.76 7.19
C LEU A 164 6.14 2.57 7.38
N VAL A 165 6.03 3.90 7.39
CA VAL A 165 7.16 4.82 7.52
C VAL A 165 6.93 5.76 8.70
N GLY A 166 7.62 5.50 9.81
CA GLY A 166 7.44 6.24 11.06
C GLY A 166 8.56 7.23 11.32
N VAL A 167 8.20 8.46 11.65
CA VAL A 167 9.10 9.54 12.06
C VAL A 167 8.45 10.35 13.17
N ASP A 168 9.20 10.61 14.24
CA ASP A 168 8.69 11.30 15.43
C ASP A 168 7.36 10.71 15.96
N ASP A 169 6.25 11.43 15.82
CA ASP A 169 4.89 11.03 16.18
C ASP A 169 3.95 10.82 14.96
N VAL A 170 4.51 10.81 13.75
CA VAL A 170 3.80 10.59 12.48
C VAL A 170 4.12 9.21 11.91
N LEU A 171 3.09 8.53 11.40
CA LEU A 171 3.23 7.24 10.70
C LEU A 171 2.54 7.29 9.34
N PHE A 172 3.30 7.23 8.25
CA PHE A 172 2.75 7.01 6.92
C PHE A 172 2.42 5.53 6.76
N CYS A 173 1.18 5.25 6.40
CA CYS A 173 0.61 3.91 6.47
C CYS A 173 0.44 3.24 5.10
N GLY A 174 0.60 3.97 3.99
CA GLY A 174 0.14 3.50 2.69
C GLY A 174 -1.32 3.07 2.77
N ASP A 175 -1.71 2.08 1.98
CA ASP A 175 -3.09 1.59 1.95
C ASP A 175 -3.38 0.54 3.02
N LEU A 176 -2.43 0.25 3.93
CA LEU A 176 -2.75 -0.51 5.14
C LEU A 176 -3.83 0.20 5.97
N VAL A 177 -3.88 1.54 5.92
CA VAL A 177 -5.00 2.34 6.44
C VAL A 177 -5.70 3.00 5.26
N GLU A 178 -6.92 2.57 4.95
CA GLU A 178 -7.72 3.17 3.88
C GLU A 178 -8.73 4.18 4.42
N GLN A 179 -8.71 5.38 3.83
CA GLN A 179 -9.55 6.50 4.23
C GLN A 179 -10.23 7.11 3.01
N GLY A 180 -11.55 7.26 3.08
CA GLY A 180 -12.35 7.90 2.02
C GLY A 180 -12.93 6.94 0.98
N SER A 181 -12.66 5.64 1.11
CA SER A 181 -13.28 4.54 0.37
C SER A 181 -13.46 3.32 1.27
N ASP A 182 -14.24 2.34 0.82
CA ASP A 182 -14.20 1.00 1.41
C ASP A 182 -12.83 0.37 1.18
N PRO A 183 -12.43 -0.61 2.02
CA PRO A 183 -11.17 -1.30 1.80
C PRO A 183 -11.14 -2.06 0.47
N ALA A 184 -9.98 -2.04 -0.19
CA ALA A 184 -9.64 -2.82 -1.36
C ALA A 184 -9.21 -4.23 -0.94
N PHE A 185 -10.02 -5.22 -1.32
CA PHE A 185 -9.85 -6.59 -0.83
C PHE A 185 -9.15 -7.52 -1.83
N ASP A 186 -8.84 -7.04 -3.03
CA ASP A 186 -8.46 -7.82 -4.22
C ASP A 186 -7.32 -8.82 -3.96
N ASP A 187 -6.19 -8.36 -3.42
CA ASP A 187 -5.01 -9.15 -3.05
C ASP A 187 -4.66 -9.05 -1.55
N SER A 188 -5.60 -8.55 -0.74
CA SER A 188 -5.49 -8.37 0.70
C SER A 188 -5.52 -9.67 1.52
N TYR A 189 -5.31 -9.57 2.84
CA TYR A 189 -5.42 -10.68 3.79
C TYR A 189 -6.36 -10.29 4.93
N PRO A 190 -7.69 -10.26 4.73
CA PRO A 190 -8.61 -9.54 5.63
C PRO A 190 -8.51 -9.96 7.11
N GLU A 191 -8.39 -11.26 7.41
CA GLU A 191 -8.27 -11.74 8.80
C GLU A 191 -6.94 -11.32 9.45
N SER A 192 -5.84 -11.43 8.69
CA SER A 192 -4.53 -10.95 9.13
C SER A 192 -4.48 -9.41 9.20
N TRP A 193 -5.24 -8.73 8.34
CA TRP A 193 -5.31 -7.28 8.27
C TRP A 193 -5.97 -6.72 9.53
N VAL A 194 -7.06 -7.33 10.02
CA VAL A 194 -7.64 -6.98 11.34
C VAL A 194 -6.59 -7.03 12.44
N SER A 195 -5.83 -8.12 12.52
CA SER A 195 -4.77 -8.29 13.53
C SER A 195 -3.69 -7.22 13.36
N THR A 196 -3.25 -6.99 12.13
CA THR A 196 -2.22 -5.99 11.80
C THR A 196 -2.67 -4.56 12.11
N LEU A 197 -3.95 -4.23 11.91
CA LEU A 197 -4.52 -2.93 12.29
C LEU A 197 -4.56 -2.75 13.82
N HIS A 198 -4.83 -3.81 14.57
CA HIS A 198 -4.72 -3.76 16.04
C HIS A 198 -3.27 -3.59 16.50
N ASP A 199 -2.31 -4.28 15.88
CA ASP A 199 -0.88 -4.09 16.16
C ASP A 199 -0.43 -2.66 15.84
N LEU A 200 -0.86 -2.11 14.70
CA LEU A 200 -0.65 -0.71 14.33
C LEU A 200 -1.22 0.24 15.39
N ALA A 201 -2.46 -0.01 15.82
CA ALA A 201 -3.12 0.76 16.86
C ALA A 201 -2.48 0.57 18.25
N GLY A 202 -1.65 -0.44 18.46
CA GLY A 202 -0.84 -0.64 19.67
C GLY A 202 0.47 0.15 19.68
N LEU A 203 0.86 0.79 18.58
CA LEU A 203 2.07 1.61 18.52
C LEU A 203 1.83 2.97 19.20
N ASP A 204 2.07 3.04 20.51
CA ASP A 204 1.79 4.22 21.36
C ASP A 204 2.57 5.48 20.96
N ARG A 205 3.70 5.31 20.27
CA ARG A 205 4.56 6.41 19.83
C ARG A 205 3.88 7.36 18.84
N TYR A 206 3.03 6.83 17.97
CA TYR A 206 2.46 7.57 16.84
C TYR A 206 1.09 8.14 17.17
N ARG A 207 0.84 9.38 16.76
CA ARG A 207 -0.40 10.12 17.03
C ARG A 207 -1.15 10.46 15.75
N VAL A 208 -0.42 10.77 14.69
CA VAL A 208 -0.96 11.10 13.37
C VAL A 208 -0.62 9.97 12.41
N PHE A 209 -1.66 9.38 11.81
CA PHE A 209 -1.52 8.30 10.84
C PHE A 209 -1.93 8.83 9.47
N VAL A 210 -1.02 8.75 8.51
CA VAL A 210 -1.25 9.25 7.15
C VAL A 210 -1.59 8.06 6.25
N PRO A 211 -2.86 7.91 5.84
CA PRO A 211 -3.26 6.86 4.91
C PRO A 211 -2.70 7.13 3.50
N GLY A 212 -2.65 6.10 2.67
CA GLY A 212 -2.21 6.21 1.27
C GLY A 212 -3.13 7.07 0.41
N HIS A 213 -4.40 7.18 0.81
CA HIS A 213 -5.39 8.08 0.23
C HIS A 213 -6.21 8.78 1.31
N GLY A 214 -6.72 9.97 1.01
CA GLY A 214 -7.63 10.69 1.90
C GLY A 214 -6.92 11.63 2.87
N VAL A 215 -7.46 11.79 4.09
CA VAL A 215 -6.91 12.72 5.10
C VAL A 215 -6.23 11.99 6.25
N PRO A 216 -5.24 12.60 6.93
CA PRO A 216 -4.65 12.04 8.14
C PRO A 216 -5.71 11.70 9.20
N VAL A 217 -5.48 10.62 9.93
CA VAL A 217 -6.40 10.08 10.94
C VAL A 217 -5.72 9.87 12.27
N GLU A 218 -6.53 9.71 13.31
CA GLU A 218 -6.08 9.32 14.65
C GLU A 218 -6.25 7.81 14.87
N ARG A 219 -5.61 7.29 15.93
CA ARG A 219 -5.68 5.89 16.35
C ARG A 219 -7.11 5.32 16.41
N SER A 220 -8.08 6.11 16.85
CA SER A 220 -9.48 5.66 16.94
C SER A 220 -10.09 5.28 15.59
N PHE A 221 -9.61 5.87 14.48
CA PHE A 221 -10.02 5.49 13.14
C PHE A 221 -9.52 4.09 12.79
N ILE A 222 -8.25 3.80 13.10
CA ILE A 222 -7.63 2.50 12.84
C ILE A 222 -8.37 1.39 13.61
N THR A 223 -8.67 1.62 14.89
CA THR A 223 -9.46 0.68 15.68
C THR A 223 -10.84 0.44 15.07
N ARG A 224 -11.55 1.51 14.67
CA ARG A 224 -12.86 1.37 14.00
C ARG A 224 -12.76 0.62 12.67
N MET A 225 -11.71 0.85 11.87
CA MET A 225 -11.48 0.12 10.62
C MET A 225 -11.30 -1.37 10.89
N ALA A 226 -10.48 -1.74 11.89
CA ALA A 226 -10.27 -3.13 12.30
C ALA A 226 -11.58 -3.78 12.77
N ASP A 227 -12.31 -3.12 13.66
CA ASP A 227 -13.56 -3.62 14.23
C ASP A 227 -14.63 -3.81 13.15
N THR A 228 -14.73 -2.87 12.21
CA THR A 228 -15.68 -2.93 11.08
C THR A 228 -15.37 -4.11 10.15
N MET A 229 -14.08 -4.34 9.88
CA MET A 229 -13.63 -5.47 9.06
C MET A 229 -13.85 -6.81 9.76
N GLN A 230 -13.58 -6.87 11.06
CA GLN A 230 -13.86 -8.05 11.89
C GLN A 230 -15.34 -8.38 11.90
N GLU A 231 -16.22 -7.39 12.11
CA GLU A 231 -17.66 -7.57 12.06
C GLU A 231 -18.12 -8.12 10.70
N ALA A 232 -17.59 -7.59 9.60
CA ALA A 232 -17.90 -8.08 8.26
C ALA A 232 -17.51 -9.55 8.08
N ILE A 233 -16.30 -9.92 8.49
CA ILE A 233 -15.80 -11.31 8.44
C ILE A 233 -16.66 -12.24 9.30
N ASP A 234 -17.06 -11.81 10.49
CA ASP A 234 -17.88 -12.60 11.41
C ASP A 234 -19.28 -12.86 10.84
N ILE A 235 -19.91 -11.85 10.24
CA ILE A 235 -21.21 -12.00 9.55
C ILE A 235 -21.09 -13.01 8.40
N ILE A 236 -20.00 -12.96 7.62
CA ILE A 236 -19.76 -13.90 6.52
C ILE A 236 -19.64 -15.33 7.05
N LYS A 237 -18.78 -15.55 8.05
CA LYS A 237 -18.52 -16.86 8.67
C LYS A 237 -19.73 -17.44 9.40
N ALA A 238 -20.53 -16.60 10.07
CA ALA A 238 -21.75 -17.05 10.74
C ALA A 238 -22.76 -17.58 9.72
N SER A 239 -22.90 -16.90 8.58
CA SER A 239 -23.86 -17.26 7.54
C SER A 239 -23.49 -18.54 6.78
N THR A 240 -22.20 -18.87 6.68
CA THR A 240 -21.76 -20.13 6.06
C THR A 240 -21.97 -21.34 6.98
N ARG A 241 -21.88 -21.16 8.31
CA ARG A 241 -22.07 -22.22 9.32
C ARG A 241 -23.54 -22.62 9.56
N THR A 242 -24.50 -21.72 9.37
CA THR A 242 -25.93 -21.99 9.64
C THR A 242 -26.63 -22.83 8.56
N GLY A 243 -25.91 -23.22 7.49
CA GLY A 243 -26.28 -24.31 6.61
C GLY A 243 -27.63 -24.16 5.91
N ASN A 244 -27.73 -23.30 4.89
CA ASN A 244 -28.53 -23.62 3.68
C ASN A 244 -28.43 -22.64 2.49
N VAL A 245 -27.46 -21.73 2.40
CA VAL A 245 -27.26 -20.95 1.17
C VAL A 245 -25.77 -20.62 1.04
N LYS A 246 -25.07 -21.15 0.02
CA LYS A 246 -23.93 -20.40 -0.55
C LYS A 246 -24.56 -19.11 -1.05
N PRO A 247 -24.23 -17.93 -0.51
CA PRO A 247 -24.86 -16.68 -0.91
C PRO A 247 -24.66 -16.52 -2.40
N ALA A 248 -25.75 -16.59 -3.15
CA ALA A 248 -25.69 -16.39 -4.59
C ALA A 248 -25.28 -14.95 -4.95
N THR A 249 -25.41 -14.01 -4.00
CA THR A 249 -25.11 -12.59 -4.18
C THR A 249 -24.62 -11.92 -2.89
N ALA A 250 -23.72 -10.93 -3.03
CA ALA A 250 -23.23 -10.05 -1.96
C ALA A 250 -24.37 -9.33 -1.20
N ALA A 251 -25.51 -9.08 -1.86
CA ALA A 251 -26.66 -8.35 -1.30
C ALA A 251 -27.37 -9.07 -0.14
N MET A 252 -27.12 -10.37 0.06
CA MET A 252 -27.65 -11.11 1.21
C MET A 252 -26.97 -10.74 2.53
N TYR A 253 -25.73 -10.26 2.45
CA TYR A 253 -24.99 -9.84 3.62
C TYR A 253 -25.21 -8.34 3.82
N LYS A 254 -25.81 -7.97 4.94
CA LYS A 254 -25.87 -6.57 5.38
C LYS A 254 -24.51 -6.17 5.96
N LEU A 255 -23.48 -6.13 5.11
CA LEU A 255 -22.13 -5.73 5.50
C LEU A 255 -21.98 -4.20 5.54
N PRO A 256 -20.98 -3.68 6.28
CA PRO A 256 -20.70 -2.26 6.34
C PRO A 256 -20.04 -1.67 5.07
N TYR A 257 -19.88 -2.48 4.01
CA TYR A 257 -19.24 -2.07 2.75
C TYR A 257 -20.25 -1.99 1.61
N THR A 258 -19.90 -1.25 0.56
CA THR A 258 -20.63 -1.24 -0.71
C THR A 258 -20.70 -2.64 -1.32
N GLY A 259 -21.68 -2.85 -2.21
CA GLY A 259 -21.89 -4.16 -2.83
C GLY A 259 -20.69 -4.67 -3.65
N GLY A 260 -19.90 -3.76 -4.24
CA GLY A 260 -18.67 -4.09 -4.97
C GLY A 260 -17.60 -4.64 -4.05
N SER A 261 -17.18 -3.86 -3.05
CA SER A 261 -16.17 -4.29 -2.07
C SER A 261 -16.61 -5.51 -1.28
N THR A 262 -17.90 -5.61 -0.93
CA THR A 262 -18.47 -6.82 -0.30
C THR A 262 -18.27 -8.06 -1.18
N ARG A 263 -18.49 -7.94 -2.49
CA ARG A 263 -18.31 -9.06 -3.41
C ARG A 263 -16.84 -9.50 -3.49
N ILE A 264 -15.92 -8.55 -3.55
CA ILE A 264 -14.47 -8.82 -3.57
C ILE A 264 -14.03 -9.48 -2.26
N LEU A 265 -14.48 -8.98 -1.11
CA LEU A 265 -14.19 -9.57 0.21
C LEU A 265 -14.62 -11.04 0.28
N LEU A 266 -15.84 -11.36 -0.18
CA LEU A 266 -16.35 -12.73 -0.20
C LEU A 266 -15.47 -13.64 -1.07
N ASP A 267 -15.16 -13.21 -2.29
CA ASP A 267 -14.35 -13.97 -3.24
C ASP A 267 -12.92 -14.17 -2.70
N ARG A 268 -12.37 -13.14 -2.03
CA ARG A 268 -11.04 -13.20 -1.42
C ARG A 268 -10.97 -14.17 -0.25
N LEU A 269 -11.94 -14.14 0.66
CA LEU A 269 -11.99 -15.07 1.79
C LEU A 269 -12.17 -16.52 1.32
N GLU A 270 -13.04 -16.77 0.33
CA GLU A 270 -13.21 -18.13 -0.25
C GLU A 270 -11.91 -18.61 -0.90
N TRP A 271 -11.19 -17.73 -1.61
CA TRP A 271 -9.89 -18.06 -2.20
C TRP A 271 -8.85 -18.41 -1.12
N LEU A 272 -8.69 -17.58 -0.09
CA LEU A 272 -7.72 -17.80 0.99
C LEU A 272 -8.00 -19.11 1.75
N GLU A 273 -9.27 -19.41 2.06
CA GLU A 273 -9.65 -20.68 2.70
C GLU A 273 -9.29 -21.90 1.84
N LYS A 274 -9.41 -21.79 0.51
CA LYS A 274 -9.03 -22.87 -0.40
C LYS A 274 -7.52 -23.11 -0.36
N GLN A 275 -6.71 -22.03 -0.40
CA GLN A 275 -5.26 -22.15 -0.34
C GLN A 275 -4.76 -22.78 0.98
N GLU A 276 -5.39 -22.42 2.11
CA GLU A 276 -5.08 -23.02 3.40
C GLU A 276 -5.39 -24.52 3.43
N LYS A 277 -6.56 -24.94 2.91
CA LYS A 277 -6.97 -26.36 2.84
C LYS A 277 -6.09 -27.21 1.93
N GLU A 278 -5.54 -26.60 0.88
CA GLU A 278 -4.65 -27.27 -0.07
C GLU A 278 -3.20 -27.37 0.43
N GLY A 279 -2.93 -26.91 1.67
CA GLY A 279 -1.60 -27.03 2.29
C GLY A 279 -0.56 -26.09 1.71
N GLN A 280 -0.96 -25.15 0.85
CA GLN A 280 -0.10 -24.07 0.38
C GLN A 280 0.20 -23.06 1.50
N GLY A 281 -0.59 -23.11 2.58
CA GLY A 281 -0.50 -22.21 3.73
C GLY A 281 -0.69 -20.75 3.32
N LEU A 282 -0.81 -19.86 4.30
CA LEU A 282 -0.59 -18.43 4.05
C LEU A 282 0.91 -18.10 3.93
N SER A 283 1.78 -19.12 3.84
CA SER A 283 3.23 -18.95 3.74
C SER A 283 3.62 -18.53 2.33
N THR A 284 3.47 -17.23 2.06
CA THR A 284 4.51 -16.26 1.64
C THR A 284 5.47 -16.58 0.48
N ALA A 285 5.43 -17.76 -0.14
CA ALA A 285 6.42 -18.21 -1.12
C ALA A 285 5.84 -18.95 -2.33
N GLN A 286 4.53 -19.26 -2.38
CA GLN A 286 4.02 -20.26 -3.33
C GLN A 286 2.62 -19.98 -3.89
N PHE A 287 2.26 -18.72 -4.12
CA PHE A 287 1.06 -18.48 -4.93
C PHE A 287 1.46 -18.45 -6.41
N ASP A 288 1.60 -19.64 -7.00
CA ASP A 288 1.85 -19.84 -8.44
C ASP A 288 0.56 -19.76 -9.28
N GLU A 289 -0.61 -19.71 -8.65
CA GLU A 289 -1.91 -19.51 -9.30
C GLU A 289 -2.43 -18.07 -9.11
N ALA A 290 -2.57 -17.33 -10.21
CA ALA A 290 -3.27 -16.04 -10.19
C ALA A 290 -4.72 -16.23 -9.71
N PRO A 291 -5.23 -15.39 -8.81
CA PRO A 291 -6.64 -15.43 -8.43
C PRO A 291 -7.54 -15.31 -9.67
N THR A 292 -8.59 -16.12 -9.74
CA THR A 292 -9.62 -16.00 -10.80
C THR A 292 -10.83 -15.25 -10.27
N GLY A 293 -11.31 -14.22 -10.96
CA GLY A 293 -12.54 -13.48 -10.58
C GLY A 293 -12.31 -11.97 -10.42
N LEU A 294 -13.08 -11.33 -9.53
CA LEU A 294 -12.91 -9.92 -9.15
C LEU A 294 -11.72 -9.70 -8.19
N THR A 295 -11.10 -10.78 -7.72
CA THR A 295 -9.81 -10.75 -7.03
C THR A 295 -8.72 -10.56 -8.07
N GLY A 296 -8.16 -9.36 -8.15
CA GLY A 296 -7.20 -8.97 -9.18
C GLY A 296 -5.76 -9.48 -8.94
N PRO A 297 -4.94 -9.55 -10.01
CA PRO A 297 -3.55 -10.03 -10.00
C PRO A 297 -2.56 -8.94 -9.58
N ILE A 298 -2.94 -7.96 -8.75
CA ILE A 298 -2.08 -6.80 -8.51
C ILE A 298 -0.75 -7.22 -7.84
N THR A 299 -0.71 -8.33 -7.11
CA THR A 299 0.54 -8.90 -6.56
C THR A 299 0.70 -10.43 -6.58
N ILE A 300 -0.28 -11.20 -7.08
CA ILE A 300 -0.25 -12.68 -6.99
C ILE A 300 -0.35 -13.30 -8.39
N GLY A 301 0.78 -13.76 -8.94
CA GLY A 301 0.87 -14.14 -10.33
C GLY A 301 0.54 -15.59 -10.68
N ARG A 302 0.37 -15.79 -11.98
CA ARG A 302 0.63 -17.06 -12.65
C ARG A 302 2.14 -17.29 -12.70
N ALA A 303 2.60 -18.43 -12.22
CA ALA A 303 3.80 -19.04 -12.77
C ALA A 303 3.47 -19.60 -14.17
N LEU A 304 4.42 -19.47 -15.11
CA LEU A 304 4.45 -20.27 -16.33
C LEU A 304 5.15 -21.59 -16.04
#